data_AF-A0A1V5BNV3-F1
#
_entry.id   AF-A0A1V5BNV3-F1
#
_cell.length_a   1.000
_cell.length_b   1.000
_cell.length_c   1.000
_cell.angle_alpha   90.00
_cell.angle_beta   90.00
_cell.angle_gamma   90.00
#
_symmetry.space_group_name_H-M   'P 1'
#
loop_
_entity.id
_entity.type
_entity.pdbx_description
1 polymer ?
#
loop_
_entity_poly.entity_id
_entity_poly.type
_entity_poly.pdbx_seq_one_letter_code
_entity_poly.pdbx_strand_id
1 'polypeptide(L)'
;MLGVRPLRIAIDVDNTITANPQFFRLFIENQLRAGNEVHVLTGRKSSGEEGNQESPGERVEQLRKIGITNYTRLIQITRRTQHPDIGIGKGEYCRDNLIDMVLEDDILYIQEISRISPTTQAFLIA
;
A
#
# COMPACT_ATOMS: atom_id res chain seq x y z
N MET A 1 -12.55 29.46 -2.61
CA MET A 1 -11.32 28.64 -2.49
C MET A 1 -11.64 27.28 -3.06
N LEU A 2 -11.02 26.88 -4.17
CA LEU A 2 -11.10 25.49 -4.63
C LEU A 2 -10.22 24.69 -3.67
N GLY A 3 -10.83 24.01 -2.71
CA GLY A 3 -10.12 23.22 -1.71
C GLY A 3 -9.43 22.04 -2.39
N VAL A 4 -8.10 21.98 -2.32
CA VAL A 4 -7.37 20.77 -2.69
C VAL A 4 -7.71 19.73 -1.63
N ARG A 5 -8.30 18.62 -2.05
CA ARG A 5 -8.57 17.50 -1.13
C ARG A 5 -7.25 16.85 -0.68
N PRO A 6 -7.21 16.25 0.52
CA PRO A 6 -6.12 15.35 0.91
C PRO A 6 -5.79 14.32 -0.18
N LEU A 7 -4.50 14.04 -0.34
CA LEU A 7 -4.04 12.91 -1.15
C LEU A 7 -4.22 11.61 -0.39
N ARG A 8 -4.53 10.53 -1.11
CA ARG A 8 -4.51 9.15 -0.59
C ARG A 8 -3.35 8.40 -1.22
N ILE A 9 -2.41 7.99 -0.37
CA ILE A 9 -1.16 7.37 -0.80
C ILE A 9 -1.13 5.93 -0.32
N ALA A 10 -0.94 4.99 -1.24
CA ALA A 10 -0.66 3.60 -0.93
C ALA A 10 0.85 3.32 -0.93
N ILE A 11 1.33 2.47 -0.02
CA ILE A 11 2.73 2.08 0.05
C ILE A 11 2.80 0.58 0.31
N ASP A 12 3.52 -0.16 -0.53
CA ASP A 12 3.78 -1.58 -0.27
C ASP A 12 4.71 -1.79 0.95
N VAL A 13 4.65 -2.97 1.57
CA VAL A 13 5.52 -3.32 2.68
C VAL A 13 6.81 -4.03 2.26
N ASP A 14 6.69 -5.18 1.58
CA ASP A 14 7.78 -6.13 1.48
C ASP A 14 8.72 -5.69 0.36
N ASN A 15 10.02 -5.53 0.65
CA ASN A 15 11.02 -4.89 -0.23
C ASN A 15 10.78 -3.41 -0.58
N THR A 16 9.62 -2.84 -0.26
CA THR A 16 9.38 -1.39 -0.30
C THR A 16 9.71 -0.75 1.05
N ILE A 17 8.77 -0.76 2.02
CA ILE A 17 9.02 -0.21 3.37
C ILE A 17 10.18 -0.94 4.06
N THR A 18 10.25 -2.27 3.94
CA THR A 18 11.28 -3.05 4.64
C THR A 18 12.70 -2.82 4.09
N ALA A 19 12.85 -2.37 2.85
CA ALA A 19 14.16 -2.04 2.29
C ALA A 19 14.71 -0.71 2.81
N ASN A 20 13.84 0.27 3.06
CA ASN A 20 14.26 1.57 3.60
C ASN A 20 13.32 2.12 4.69
N PRO A 21 13.26 1.45 5.86
CA PRO A 21 12.27 1.77 6.90
C PRO A 21 12.41 3.18 7.46
N GLN A 22 13.64 3.71 7.55
CA GLN A 22 13.87 5.06 8.07
C GLN A 22 13.33 6.14 7.14
N PHE A 23 13.55 6.00 5.82
CA PHE A 23 12.98 6.90 4.82
C PHE A 23 11.46 6.86 4.87
N PHE A 24 10.87 5.66 4.82
CA PHE A 24 9.42 5.53 4.81
C PHE A 24 8.78 6.00 6.11
N ARG A 25 9.43 5.82 7.27
CA ARG A 25 8.95 6.41 8.53
C ARG A 25 8.81 7.93 8.41
N LEU A 26 9.86 8.62 7.97
CA LEU A 26 9.86 10.07 7.81
C LEU A 26 8.88 10.53 6.72
N PHE A 27 8.81 9.80 5.60
CA PHE A 27 7.87 10.08 4.52
C PHE A 27 6.43 10.01 5.04
N ILE A 28 6.04 8.91 5.68
CA ILE A 28 4.68 8.70 6.18
C ILE A 28 4.33 9.77 7.21
N GLU A 29 5.21 10.04 8.18
CA GLU A 29 5.00 11.09 9.18
C GLU A 29 4.76 12.47 8.53
N ASN A 30 5.54 12.82 7.50
CA ASN A 30 5.38 14.09 6.79
C ASN A 30 4.08 14.17 5.99
N GLN A 31 3.67 13.07 5.32
CA GLN A 31 2.41 13.03 4.59
C GLN A 31 1.21 13.19 5.54
N LEU A 32 1.22 12.48 6.67
CA LEU A 32 0.16 12.60 7.68
C LEU A 32 0.10 14.02 8.27
N ARG A 33 1.25 14.66 8.56
CA ARG A 33 1.30 16.06 9.02
C ARG A 33 0.78 17.06 7.99
N ALA A 34 0.92 16.76 6.70
CA ALA A 34 0.35 17.57 5.62
C ALA A 34 -1.17 17.36 5.44
N GLY A 35 -1.79 16.46 6.23
CA GLY A 35 -3.21 16.15 6.17
C GLY A 35 -3.58 15.09 5.13
N ASN A 36 -2.60 14.40 4.53
CA ASN A 36 -2.83 13.30 3.60
C ASN A 36 -3.15 11.99 4.33
N GLU A 37 -3.76 11.06 3.61
CA GLU A 37 -4.02 9.70 4.08
C GLU A 37 -2.94 8.75 3.56
N VAL A 38 -2.43 7.88 4.43
CA VAL A 38 -1.42 6.88 4.05
C VAL A 38 -1.93 5.47 4.37
N HIS A 39 -2.07 4.68 3.33
CA HIS A 39 -2.56 3.30 3.37
C HIS A 39 -1.38 2.37 3.11
N VAL A 40 -1.01 1.57 4.10
CA VAL A 40 0.03 0.55 3.93
C VAL A 40 -0.63 -0.71 3.38
N LEU A 41 -0.15 -1.20 2.24
CA LEU A 41 -0.66 -2.40 1.59
C LEU A 41 0.36 -3.53 1.72
N THR A 42 -0.10 -4.75 1.96
CA THR A 42 0.77 -5.92 1.94
C THR A 42 0.07 -7.09 1.26
N GLY A 43 0.82 -7.91 0.54
CA GLY A 43 0.31 -9.12 -0.08
C GLY A 43 0.62 -10.38 0.72
N ARG A 44 -0.33 -11.32 0.80
CA ARG A 44 -0.05 -12.70 1.23
C ARG A 44 -0.80 -13.71 0.38
N LYS A 45 -0.15 -14.83 0.09
CA LYS A 45 -0.83 -16.01 -0.46
C LYS A 45 -1.70 -16.64 0.64
N SER A 46 -2.97 -16.97 0.36
CA SER A 46 -3.71 -17.91 1.21
C SER A 46 -3.97 -19.24 0.53
N SER A 47 -4.17 -20.25 1.38
CA SER A 47 -4.75 -21.54 1.02
C SER A 47 -6.27 -21.57 1.24
N GLY A 48 -6.90 -20.44 1.55
CA GLY A 48 -8.28 -20.35 2.00
C GLY A 48 -9.04 -19.18 1.36
N GLU A 49 -9.80 -18.43 2.16
CA GLU A 49 -10.56 -17.29 1.67
C GLU A 49 -9.64 -16.17 1.15
N GLU A 50 -10.06 -15.54 0.06
CA GLU A 50 -9.42 -14.37 -0.56
C GLU A 50 -10.14 -13.10 -0.10
N GLY A 51 -9.42 -11.99 -0.04
CA GLY A 51 -10.01 -10.72 0.36
C GLY A 51 -9.01 -9.76 0.98
N ASN A 52 -9.54 -8.65 1.50
CA ASN A 52 -8.76 -7.61 2.15
C ASN A 52 -9.02 -7.66 3.65
N GLN A 53 -7.97 -7.81 4.44
CA GLN A 53 -8.02 -7.77 5.89
C GLN A 53 -7.39 -6.48 6.41
N GLU A 54 -8.12 -5.75 7.26
CA GLU A 54 -7.60 -4.54 7.91
C GLU A 54 -6.85 -4.89 9.19
N SER A 55 -5.68 -4.27 9.37
CA SER A 55 -4.82 -4.37 10.56
C SER A 55 -4.50 -5.79 11.04
N PRO A 56 -3.95 -6.69 10.19
CA PRO A 56 -3.57 -8.03 10.63
C PRO A 56 -2.43 -7.97 11.67
N GLY A 57 -2.66 -8.58 12.83
CA GLY A 57 -1.83 -8.40 14.02
C GLY A 57 -0.34 -8.68 13.81
N GLU A 58 0.01 -9.73 13.06
CA GLU A 58 1.42 -10.05 12.74
C GLU A 58 2.11 -8.93 11.94
N ARG A 59 1.41 -8.33 10.97
CA ARG A 59 1.97 -7.27 10.14
C ARG A 59 2.06 -5.95 10.91
N VAL A 60 1.08 -5.66 11.78
CA VAL A 60 1.15 -4.53 12.71
C VAL A 60 2.40 -4.64 13.58
N GLU A 61 2.67 -5.82 14.15
CA GLU A 61 3.85 -6.03 14.99
C GLU A 61 5.16 -5.94 14.21
N GLN A 62 5.20 -6.46 12.98
CA GLN A 62 6.36 -6.32 12.09
C GLN A 62 6.67 -4.84 11.80
N LEU A 63 5.67 -4.05 11.41
CA LEU A 63 5.83 -2.62 11.11
C LEU A 63 6.28 -1.85 12.34
N ARG A 64 5.72 -2.15 13.51
CA ARG A 64 6.13 -1.55 14.79
C ARG A 64 7.61 -1.79 15.08
N LYS A 65 8.12 -3.01 14.87
CA LYS A 65 9.53 -3.36 15.11
C LYS A 65 10.50 -2.58 14.23
N ILE A 66 10.08 -2.15 13.04
CA ILE A 66 10.89 -1.31 12.15
C ILE A 66 10.57 0.19 12.29
N GLY A 67 9.81 0.58 13.32
CA GLY A 67 9.51 1.98 13.63
C GLY A 67 8.37 2.61 12.82
N ILE A 68 7.59 1.81 12.08
CA ILE A 68 6.42 2.26 11.34
C ILE A 68 5.17 2.06 12.20
N THR A 69 4.76 3.09 12.91
CA THR A 69 3.61 3.05 13.83
C THR A 69 2.48 4.00 13.47
N ASN A 70 2.74 4.95 12.58
CA ASN A 70 1.77 5.95 12.14
C ASN A 70 1.41 5.69 10.69
N TYR A 71 0.14 5.46 10.41
CA TYR A 71 -0.46 5.34 9.09
C TYR A 71 -1.98 5.45 9.26
N THR A 72 -2.71 5.77 8.19
CA THR A 72 -4.17 5.85 8.23
C THR A 72 -4.78 4.46 8.24
N ARG A 73 -4.27 3.55 7.40
CA ARG A 73 -4.76 2.17 7.28
C ARG A 73 -3.63 1.20 7.01
N LEU A 74 -3.78 -0.05 7.47
CA LEU A 74 -2.96 -1.18 7.07
C LEU A 74 -3.86 -2.26 6.51
N ILE A 75 -3.65 -2.65 5.26
CA ILE A 75 -4.50 -3.61 4.55
C ILE A 75 -3.63 -4.75 4.03
N GLN A 76 -4.00 -5.98 4.40
CA GLN A 76 -3.44 -7.18 3.79
C GLN A 76 -4.38 -7.71 2.73
N ILE A 77 -3.85 -7.81 1.52
CA ILE A 77 -4.50 -8.34 0.35
C ILE A 77 -4.11 -9.81 0.26
N THR A 78 -5.14 -10.65 0.30
CA THR A 78 -5.00 -12.09 0.30
C THR A 78 -5.55 -12.65 -1.00
N ARG A 79 -4.74 -13.46 -1.69
CA ARG A 79 -5.09 -14.12 -2.95
C ARG A 79 -4.58 -15.56 -2.97
N ARG A 80 -5.17 -16.42 -3.80
CA ARG A 80 -4.80 -17.85 -3.96
C ARG A 80 -3.40 -18.01 -4.53
N THR A 81 -2.99 -17.12 -5.42
CA THR A 81 -1.63 -17.04 -5.93
C THR A 81 -0.97 -15.71 -5.55
N GLN A 82 0.36 -15.63 -5.63
CA GLN A 82 1.07 -14.37 -5.38
C GLN A 82 1.08 -13.51 -6.65
N HIS A 83 1.81 -13.95 -7.67
CA HIS A 83 1.90 -13.24 -8.93
C HIS A 83 0.99 -13.88 -9.98
N PRO A 84 0.20 -13.08 -10.73
CA PRO A 84 0.01 -11.63 -10.62
C PRO A 84 -1.13 -11.21 -9.67
N ASP A 85 -1.84 -12.16 -9.05
CA ASP A 85 -3.12 -11.91 -8.37
C ASP A 85 -3.06 -10.87 -7.24
N ILE A 86 -1.95 -10.78 -6.50
CA ILE A 86 -1.76 -9.76 -5.46
C ILE A 86 -1.71 -8.36 -6.07
N GLY A 87 -1.02 -8.20 -7.21
CA GLY A 87 -1.00 -6.95 -7.97
C GLY A 87 -2.41 -6.57 -8.45
N ILE A 88 -3.20 -7.55 -8.88
CA ILE A 88 -4.61 -7.35 -9.23
C ILE A 88 -5.38 -6.84 -8.01
N GLY A 89 -5.24 -7.48 -6.86
CA GLY A 89 -5.93 -7.07 -5.63
C GLY A 89 -5.52 -5.69 -5.12
N LYS A 90 -4.24 -5.32 -5.28
CA LYS A 90 -3.77 -3.95 -5.00
C LYS A 90 -4.40 -2.95 -5.95
N GLY A 91 -4.51 -3.27 -7.23
CA GLY A 91 -5.17 -2.44 -8.23
C GLY A 91 -6.65 -2.21 -7.91
N GLU A 92 -7.38 -3.27 -7.56
CA GLU A 92 -8.78 -3.19 -7.12
C GLU A 92 -8.92 -2.30 -5.88
N TYR A 93 -8.06 -2.51 -4.88
CA TYR A 93 -8.06 -1.67 -3.68
C TYR A 93 -7.81 -0.20 -4.03
N CYS A 94 -6.82 0.08 -4.88
CA CYS A 94 -6.49 1.43 -5.30
C CYS A 94 -7.66 2.13 -5.99
N ARG A 95 -8.33 1.44 -6.92
CA ARG A 95 -9.52 1.93 -7.63
C ARG A 95 -10.66 2.24 -6.65
N ASP A 96 -11.01 1.27 -5.80
CA ASP A 96 -12.20 1.35 -4.96
C ASP A 96 -12.04 2.36 -3.81
N ASN A 97 -10.80 2.65 -3.40
CA ASN A 97 -10.49 3.63 -2.35
C ASN A 97 -10.00 4.99 -2.88
N LEU A 98 -9.99 5.18 -4.21
CA LEU A 98 -9.54 6.40 -4.88
C LEU A 98 -8.12 6.80 -4.46
N ILE A 99 -7.21 5.83 -4.47
CA ILE A 99 -5.78 6.06 -4.20
C ILE A 99 -5.21 6.92 -5.33
N ASP A 100 -4.57 8.03 -4.97
CA ASP A 100 -3.95 8.98 -5.90
C ASP A 100 -2.58 8.48 -6.37
N MET A 101 -1.82 7.88 -5.46
CA MET A 101 -0.45 7.46 -5.68
C MET A 101 -0.17 6.14 -4.99
N VAL A 102 0.59 5.24 -5.64
CA VAL A 102 1.13 4.03 -5.01
C VAL A 102 2.64 3.93 -5.19
N LEU A 103 3.33 3.50 -4.13
CA LEU A 103 4.76 3.19 -4.11
C LEU A 103 4.94 1.67 -3.98
N GLU A 104 5.61 1.04 -4.94
CA GLU A 104 5.71 -0.43 -5.09
C GLU A 104 7.07 -0.80 -5.69
N ASP A 105 7.67 -1.92 -5.27
CA ASP A 105 8.95 -2.42 -5.78
C ASP A 105 8.81 -3.44 -6.93
N ASP A 106 7.65 -4.06 -7.08
CA ASP A 106 7.40 -5.05 -8.12
C ASP A 106 6.78 -4.43 -9.38
N ILE A 107 7.51 -4.51 -10.50
CA ILE A 107 7.07 -3.97 -11.79
C ILE A 107 5.80 -4.64 -12.33
N LEU A 108 5.58 -5.93 -12.08
CA LEU A 108 4.38 -6.65 -12.51
C LEU A 108 3.17 -6.16 -11.71
N TYR A 109 3.34 -5.88 -10.41
CA TYR A 109 2.26 -5.29 -9.62
C TYR A 109 1.93 -3.88 -10.08
N ILE A 110 2.93 -3.06 -10.42
CA ILE A 110 2.70 -1.73 -11.01
C ILE A 110 1.92 -1.81 -12.31
N GLN A 111 2.24 -2.77 -13.18
CA GLN A 111 1.51 -2.98 -14.43
C GLN A 111 0.04 -3.32 -14.16
N GLU A 112 -0.24 -4.23 -13.24
CA GLU A 112 -1.62 -4.59 -12.87
C GLU A 112 -2.37 -3.44 -12.20
N ILE A 113 -1.74 -2.71 -11.28
CA ILE A 113 -2.35 -1.54 -10.63
C ILE A 113 -2.68 -0.48 -11.67
N SER A 114 -1.76 -0.16 -12.57
CA SER A 114 -1.97 0.84 -13.63
C SER A 114 -3.07 0.42 -14.60
N ARG A 115 -3.22 -0.88 -14.87
CA ARG A 115 -4.28 -1.43 -15.71
C ARG A 115 -5.66 -1.35 -15.04
N ILE A 116 -5.75 -1.64 -13.75
CA ILE A 116 -7.02 -1.74 -13.01
C ILE A 116 -7.48 -0.39 -12.45
N SER A 117 -6.53 0.44 -12.00
CA SER A 117 -6.74 1.77 -11.46
C SER A 117 -5.94 2.81 -12.28
N PRO A 118 -6.37 3.11 -13.52
CA PRO A 118 -5.61 3.99 -14.43
C PRO A 118 -5.49 5.44 -13.95
N THR A 119 -6.26 5.84 -12.94
CA THR A 119 -6.17 7.16 -12.30
C THR A 119 -5.18 7.19 -11.14
N THR A 120 -4.71 6.04 -10.66
CA THR A 120 -3.67 5.96 -9.62
C THR A 120 -2.30 6.07 -10.27
N GLN A 121 -1.50 7.04 -9.84
CA GLN A 121 -0.12 7.15 -10.29
C GLN A 121 0.76 6.13 -9.55
N ALA A 122 1.23 5.11 -10.27
CA ALA A 122 2.12 4.09 -9.71
C ALA A 122 3.60 4.44 -9.94
N PHE A 123 4.41 4.30 -8.89
CA PHE A 123 5.85 4.55 -8.91
C PHE A 123 6.62 3.31 -8.48
N LEU A 124 7.59 2.93 -9.32
CA LEU A 124 8.57 1.90 -8.99
C LEU A 124 9.61 2.48 -8.03
N ILE A 125 9.75 1.89 -6.85
CA ILE A 125 10.80 2.21 -5.89
C ILE A 125 11.78 1.04 -5.84
N ALA A 126 13.06 1.31 -6.06
CA ALA A 126 14.14 0.32 -6.08
C ALA A 126 15.20 0.62 -5.02
#